data_AF-A0A426FNS0-F1
#
_entry.id   AF-A0A426FNS0-F1
#
_cell.length_a   1.000
_cell.length_b   1.000
_cell.length_c   1.000
_cell.angle_alpha   90.00
_cell.angle_beta   90.00
_cell.angle_gamma   90.00
#
_symmetry.space_group_name_H-M   'P 1'
#
loop_
_entity.id
_entity.type
_entity.pdbx_description
1 polymer ?
#
loop_
_entity_poly.entity_id
_entity_poly.type
_entity_poly.pdbx_seq_one_letter_code
_entity_poly.pdbx_strand_id
1 'polypeptide(L)'
;MNGSNNAGGKINLSGTYGLGLEMDPWAYEARGRNRGIEIGRQEGYSSGISVGNDEGLISGIGIGADIAWNEANAIIDQLKDDFNEERNDGNKAAVALNALRETVETLIKENPKAASHIRKVFIKNYKKEVVESVRDGFIKIPLHSDPSFMRTSPKMFEFIISAL
;
A
#
# COMPACT_ATOMS: atom_id res chain seq x y z
N MET A 1 56.94 -9.78 -53.98
CA MET A 1 55.70 -9.39 -54.65
C MET A 1 54.53 -10.02 -53.91
N ASN A 2 53.56 -9.18 -53.57
CA ASN A 2 52.45 -9.42 -52.66
C ASN A 2 51.28 -10.08 -53.41
N GLY A 3 50.50 -10.93 -52.75
CA GLY A 3 49.37 -11.62 -53.38
C GLY A 3 48.46 -12.33 -52.38
N SER A 4 47.83 -11.54 -51.51
CA SER A 4 46.71 -11.96 -50.67
C SER A 4 45.57 -12.52 -51.54
N ASN A 5 45.24 -13.80 -51.38
CA ASN A 5 43.98 -14.35 -51.89
C ASN A 5 43.01 -14.46 -50.72
N ASN A 6 42.18 -13.41 -50.57
CA ASN A 6 41.01 -13.37 -49.71
C ASN A 6 40.08 -14.54 -50.04
N ALA A 7 40.11 -15.57 -49.18
CA ALA A 7 39.11 -16.63 -49.15
C ALA A 7 37.78 -16.07 -48.60
N GLY A 8 37.05 -15.32 -49.44
CA GLY A 8 35.73 -14.74 -49.14
C GLY A 8 34.58 -15.34 -49.96
N GLY A 9 34.78 -16.49 -50.59
CA GLY A 9 33.76 -17.14 -51.40
C GLY A 9 32.81 -17.99 -50.56
N LYS A 10 31.55 -17.55 -50.41
CA LYS A 10 30.47 -18.38 -49.84
C LYS A 10 30.37 -19.70 -50.63
N ILE A 11 30.41 -20.80 -49.90
CA ILE A 11 30.27 -22.17 -50.42
C ILE A 11 28.87 -22.28 -51.05
N ASN A 12 28.78 -22.55 -52.35
CA ASN A 12 27.52 -22.95 -52.98
C ASN A 12 27.25 -24.43 -52.66
N LEU A 13 25.97 -24.82 -52.57
CA LEU A 13 25.49 -26.18 -52.21
C LEU A 13 26.00 -27.33 -53.12
N SER A 14 26.81 -27.04 -54.14
CA SER A 14 27.51 -28.03 -54.98
C SER A 14 29.00 -28.23 -54.63
N GLY A 15 29.55 -27.54 -53.63
CA GLY A 15 30.93 -27.75 -53.16
C GLY A 15 32.04 -27.25 -54.09
N THR A 16 31.73 -26.47 -55.14
CA THR A 16 32.73 -25.94 -56.08
C THR A 16 33.07 -24.48 -55.79
N TYR A 17 34.37 -24.15 -55.77
CA TYR A 17 34.86 -22.76 -55.67
C TYR A 17 34.36 -21.93 -56.85
N GLY A 18 33.77 -20.77 -56.56
CA GLY A 18 33.05 -19.93 -57.52
C GLY A 18 33.90 -19.51 -58.72
N LEU A 19 33.59 -20.08 -59.88
CA LEU A 19 33.78 -19.43 -61.16
C LEU A 19 32.55 -18.55 -61.39
N GLY A 20 32.76 -17.27 -61.74
CA GLY A 20 31.69 -16.29 -62.01
C GLY A 20 30.87 -16.62 -63.26
N LEU A 21 30.22 -17.78 -63.26
CA LEU A 21 29.22 -18.18 -64.23
C LEU A 21 27.89 -17.56 -63.79
N GLU A 22 27.31 -16.75 -64.66
CA GLU A 22 25.95 -16.24 -64.52
C GLU A 22 25.02 -17.42 -64.25
N MET A 23 24.22 -17.34 -63.18
CA MET A 23 23.24 -18.39 -62.89
C MET A 23 22.22 -18.43 -64.03
N ASP A 24 21.71 -19.61 -64.35
CA ASP A 24 20.57 -19.69 -65.27
C ASP A 24 19.38 -18.89 -64.73
N PRO A 25 18.57 -18.23 -65.58
CA PRO A 25 17.47 -17.37 -65.15
C PRO A 25 16.51 -17.99 -64.11
N TRP A 26 16.24 -19.30 -64.23
CA TRP A 26 15.37 -20.04 -63.30
C TRP A 26 15.96 -20.16 -61.89
N ALA A 27 17.29 -20.16 -61.75
CA ALA A 27 17.98 -20.28 -60.47
C ALA A 27 17.97 -18.95 -59.69
N TYR A 28 18.02 -17.81 -60.39
CA TYR A 28 17.76 -16.50 -59.78
C TYR A 28 16.31 -16.38 -59.28
N GLU A 29 15.35 -16.86 -60.07
CA GLU A 29 13.94 -16.85 -59.69
C GLU A 29 13.65 -17.77 -58.49
N ALA A 30 14.21 -18.99 -58.49
CA ALA A 30 14.10 -19.91 -57.36
C ALA A 30 14.72 -19.34 -56.08
N ARG A 31 15.88 -18.68 -56.18
CA ARG A 31 16.51 -18.01 -55.04
C ARG A 31 15.66 -16.85 -54.52
N GLY A 32 15.09 -16.04 -55.41
CA GLY A 32 14.18 -14.95 -55.05
C GLY A 32 12.93 -15.44 -54.32
N ARG A 33 12.29 -16.51 -54.83
CA ARG A 33 11.12 -17.14 -54.18
C ARG A 33 11.45 -17.72 -52.81
N ASN A 34 12.55 -18.48 -52.71
CA ASN A 34 12.97 -19.06 -51.44
C ASN A 34 13.32 -17.97 -50.42
N ARG A 35 13.97 -16.88 -50.87
CA ARG A 35 14.30 -15.75 -50.01
C ARG A 35 13.06 -14.99 -49.55
N GLY A 36 12.08 -14.81 -50.44
CA GLY A 36 10.80 -14.19 -50.09
C GLY A 36 10.01 -15.01 -49.05
N ILE A 37 9.98 -16.34 -49.20
CA ILE A 37 9.36 -17.25 -48.23
C ILE A 37 10.08 -17.18 -46.87
N GLU A 38 11.42 -17.18 -46.88
CA GLU A 38 12.22 -17.10 -45.66
C GLU A 38 12.01 -15.78 -44.92
N ILE A 39 12.04 -14.66 -45.64
CA ILE A 39 11.80 -13.32 -45.09
C ILE A 39 10.38 -13.23 -44.54
N GLY A 40 9.36 -13.60 -45.32
CA GLY A 40 7.95 -13.53 -44.87
C GLY A 40 7.69 -14.38 -43.63
N ARG A 41 8.33 -15.55 -43.52
CA ARG A 41 8.24 -16.39 -42.32
C ARG A 41 8.91 -15.75 -41.11
N GLN A 42 10.11 -15.17 -41.28
CA GLN A 42 10.84 -14.51 -40.20
C GLN A 42 10.13 -13.25 -39.72
N GLU A 43 9.65 -12.42 -40.64
CA GLU A 43 8.90 -11.19 -40.32
C GLU A 43 7.57 -11.53 -39.64
N GLY A 44 6.81 -12.50 -40.15
CA GLY A 44 5.56 -12.94 -39.54
C GLY A 44 5.76 -13.50 -38.11
N TYR A 45 6.80 -14.31 -37.91
CA TYR A 45 7.13 -14.85 -36.58
C TYR A 45 7.59 -13.76 -35.61
N SER A 46 8.49 -12.87 -36.05
CA SER A 46 9.01 -11.78 -35.22
C SER A 46 7.93 -10.77 -34.86
N SER A 47 7.07 -10.41 -35.82
CA SER A 47 5.95 -9.49 -35.62
C SER A 47 4.90 -10.09 -34.67
N GLY A 48 4.52 -11.36 -34.86
CA GLY A 48 3.57 -12.04 -33.99
C GLY A 48 4.04 -12.15 -32.54
N ILE A 49 5.33 -12.41 -32.32
CA ILE A 49 5.92 -12.42 -30.97
C ILE A 49 5.97 -11.02 -30.36
N SER A 50 6.39 -10.00 -31.13
CA SER A 50 6.48 -8.62 -30.62
C SER A 50 5.10 -8.12 -30.20
N VAL A 51 4.11 -8.23 -31.07
CA VAL A 51 2.74 -7.77 -30.79
C VAL A 51 2.14 -8.55 -29.61
N GLY A 52 2.26 -9.88 -29.61
CA GLY A 52 1.72 -10.70 -28.52
C GLY A 52 2.38 -10.42 -27.16
N ASN A 53 3.69 -10.19 -27.13
CA ASN A 53 4.41 -9.86 -25.90
C ASN A 53 4.09 -8.44 -25.44
N ASP A 54 4.12 -7.45 -26.34
CA ASP A 54 3.92 -6.05 -25.97
C ASP A 54 2.47 -5.79 -25.53
N GLU A 55 1.48 -6.26 -26.29
CA GLU A 55 0.07 -6.14 -25.93
C GLU A 55 -0.29 -6.96 -24.69
N GLY A 56 0.22 -8.20 -24.60
CA GLY A 56 0.00 -9.07 -23.44
C GLY A 56 0.63 -8.52 -22.16
N LEU A 57 1.84 -7.97 -22.25
CA LEU A 57 2.53 -7.35 -21.12
C LEU A 57 1.83 -6.06 -20.68
N ILE A 58 1.49 -5.16 -21.62
CA ILE A 58 0.79 -3.91 -21.30
C ILE A 58 -0.58 -4.21 -20.67
N SER A 59 -1.34 -5.14 -21.25
CA SER A 59 -2.64 -5.56 -20.71
C SER A 59 -2.50 -6.20 -19.32
N GLY A 60 -1.53 -7.11 -19.14
CA GLY A 60 -1.27 -7.75 -17.87
C GLY A 60 -0.84 -6.77 -16.77
N ILE A 61 0.02 -5.79 -17.10
CA ILE A 61 0.39 -4.71 -16.17
C ILE A 61 -0.82 -3.86 -15.83
N GLY A 62 -1.65 -3.49 -16.81
CA GLY A 62 -2.87 -2.71 -16.59
C GLY A 62 -3.85 -3.43 -15.67
N ILE A 63 -4.18 -4.69 -15.97
CA ILE A 63 -5.05 -5.53 -15.14
C ILE A 63 -4.48 -5.69 -13.73
N GLY A 64 -3.18 -5.98 -13.62
CA GLY A 64 -2.52 -6.12 -12.32
C GLY A 64 -2.56 -4.83 -11.50
N ALA A 65 -2.36 -3.68 -12.15
CA ALA A 65 -2.47 -2.38 -11.51
C ALA A 65 -3.91 -2.12 -11.05
N ASP A 66 -4.91 -2.35 -11.90
CA ASP A 66 -6.32 -2.14 -11.56
C ASP A 66 -6.77 -3.01 -10.38
N ILE A 67 -6.35 -4.28 -10.35
CA ILE A 67 -6.60 -5.19 -9.20
C ILE A 67 -5.95 -4.61 -7.94
N ALA A 68 -4.66 -4.27 -7.99
CA ALA A 68 -3.95 -3.73 -6.84
C ALA A 68 -4.56 -2.40 -6.35
N TRP A 69 -5.01 -1.53 -7.26
CA TRP A 69 -5.69 -0.28 -6.92
C TRP A 69 -7.04 -0.53 -6.25
N ASN A 70 -7.84 -1.47 -6.77
CA ASN A 70 -9.14 -1.79 -6.19
C ASN A 70 -9.00 -2.44 -4.82
N GLU A 71 -8.05 -3.37 -4.65
CA GLU A 71 -7.74 -3.99 -3.35
C GLU A 71 -7.25 -2.95 -2.34
N ALA A 72 -6.34 -2.05 -2.76
CA ALA A 72 -5.85 -0.98 -1.89
C ALA A 72 -6.98 -0.03 -1.46
N ASN A 73 -7.87 0.35 -2.38
CA ASN A 73 -9.02 1.20 -2.05
C ASN A 73 -9.99 0.52 -1.09
N ALA A 74 -10.28 -0.77 -1.29
CA ALA A 74 -11.13 -1.53 -0.38
C ALA A 74 -10.54 -1.59 1.04
N ILE A 75 -9.22 -1.82 1.17
CA ILE A 75 -8.52 -1.80 2.45
C ILE A 75 -8.57 -0.40 3.09
N ILE A 76 -8.34 0.65 2.30
CA ILE A 76 -8.40 2.03 2.79
C ILE A 76 -9.79 2.36 3.32
N ASP A 77 -10.85 1.96 2.63
CA ASP A 77 -12.21 2.25 3.05
C ASP A 77 -12.60 1.45 4.28
N GLN A 78 -12.23 0.17 4.37
CA GLN A 78 -12.37 -0.64 5.58
C GLN A 78 -11.68 0.04 6.79
N LEU A 79 -10.43 0.49 6.63
CA LEU A 79 -9.69 1.16 7.70
C LEU A 79 -10.32 2.48 8.14
N LYS A 80 -10.91 3.24 7.20
CA LYS A 80 -11.65 4.46 7.54
C LYS A 80 -12.88 4.15 8.37
N ASP A 81 -13.62 3.10 7.99
CA ASP A 81 -14.84 2.69 8.70
C ASP A 81 -14.50 2.22 10.12
N ASP A 82 -13.50 1.34 10.26
CA ASP A 82 -13.03 0.84 11.55
C ASP A 82 -12.57 1.99 12.47
N PHE A 83 -11.78 2.94 11.94
CA PHE A 83 -11.31 4.10 12.71
C PHE A 83 -12.45 5.06 13.08
N ASN A 84 -13.45 5.20 12.21
CA ASN A 84 -14.63 6.00 12.49
C ASN A 84 -15.50 5.37 13.59
N GLU A 85 -15.63 4.05 13.60
CA GLU A 85 -16.34 3.30 14.63
C GLU A 85 -15.63 3.41 15.98
N GLU A 86 -14.32 3.18 16.03
CA GLU A 86 -13.52 3.34 17.26
C GLU A 86 -13.62 4.77 17.81
N ARG A 87 -13.52 5.78 16.93
CA ARG A 87 -13.71 7.18 17.31
C ARG A 87 -15.12 7.45 17.84
N ASN A 88 -16.14 6.84 17.24
CA ASN A 88 -17.52 7.00 17.67
C ASN A 88 -17.73 6.40 19.07
N ASP A 89 -17.16 5.24 19.35
CA ASP A 89 -17.24 4.61 20.67
C ASP A 89 -16.49 5.42 21.73
N GLY A 90 -15.31 5.95 21.39
CA GLY A 90 -14.60 6.92 22.23
C GLY A 90 -15.44 8.17 22.53
N ASN A 91 -16.14 8.70 21.52
CA ASN A 91 -17.01 9.87 21.68
C ASN A 91 -18.22 9.57 22.59
N LYS A 92 -18.87 8.40 22.45
CA LYS A 92 -19.97 7.98 23.33
C LYS A 92 -19.51 7.90 24.79
N ALA A 93 -18.37 7.28 25.04
CA ALA A 93 -17.77 7.21 26.38
C ALA A 93 -17.44 8.61 26.92
N ALA A 94 -16.87 9.49 26.09
CA ALA A 94 -16.54 10.87 26.48
C ALA A 94 -17.79 11.69 26.86
N VAL A 95 -18.91 11.52 26.15
CA VAL A 95 -20.19 12.16 26.51
C VAL A 95 -20.66 11.70 27.89
N ALA A 96 -20.67 10.38 28.13
CA ALA A 96 -21.07 9.83 29.43
C ALA A 96 -20.16 10.32 30.58
N LEU A 97 -18.84 10.30 30.38
CA LEU A 97 -17.87 10.76 31.37
C LEU A 97 -18.00 12.27 31.66
N ASN A 98 -18.29 13.08 30.64
CA ASN A 98 -18.52 14.51 30.83
C ASN A 98 -19.80 14.76 31.66
N ALA A 99 -20.88 14.04 31.37
CA ALA A 99 -22.11 14.14 32.14
C ALA A 99 -21.88 13.72 33.61
N LEU A 100 -21.12 12.64 33.84
CA LEU A 100 -20.76 12.20 35.19
C LEU A 100 -19.91 13.24 35.93
N ARG A 101 -18.87 13.81 35.28
CA ARG A 101 -18.06 14.90 35.87
C ARG A 101 -18.95 16.07 36.28
N GLU A 102 -19.78 16.55 35.36
CA GLU A 102 -20.64 17.72 35.59
C GLU A 102 -21.66 17.46 36.70
N THR A 103 -22.19 16.24 36.79
CA THR A 103 -23.04 15.81 37.90
C THR A 103 -22.29 15.90 39.23
N VAL A 104 -21.07 15.38 39.31
CA VAL A 104 -20.26 15.43 40.52
C VAL A 104 -19.88 16.86 40.90
N GLU A 105 -19.50 17.69 39.92
CA GLU A 105 -19.21 19.11 40.14
C GLU A 105 -20.43 19.87 40.66
N THR A 106 -21.62 19.57 40.13
CA THR A 106 -22.89 20.13 40.61
C THR A 106 -23.16 19.73 42.05
N LEU A 107 -23.01 18.44 42.39
CA LEU A 107 -23.20 17.96 43.76
C LEU A 107 -22.22 18.60 44.76
N ILE A 108 -20.97 18.83 44.34
CA ILE A 108 -19.96 19.54 45.13
C ILE A 108 -20.37 21.01 45.34
N LYS A 109 -20.87 21.67 44.29
CA LYS A 109 -21.31 23.07 44.33
C LYS A 109 -22.54 23.26 45.23
N GLU A 110 -23.52 22.38 45.12
CA GLU A 110 -24.76 22.42 45.89
C GLU A 110 -24.56 22.01 47.35
N ASN A 111 -23.60 21.13 47.63
CA ASN A 111 -23.26 20.73 48.99
C ASN A 111 -21.76 20.88 49.31
N PRO A 112 -21.31 22.11 49.61
CA PRO A 112 -19.91 22.39 49.92
C PRO A 112 -19.37 21.62 51.13
N LYS A 113 -20.24 21.24 52.08
CA LYS A 113 -19.84 20.44 53.26
C LYS A 113 -19.43 19.02 52.88
N ALA A 114 -20.04 18.44 51.84
CA ALA A 114 -19.72 17.11 51.34
C ALA A 114 -18.56 17.10 50.33
N ALA A 115 -18.17 18.26 49.78
CA ALA A 115 -17.15 18.39 48.73
C ALA A 115 -15.85 17.61 49.01
N SER A 116 -15.31 17.74 50.23
CA SER A 116 -14.08 17.04 50.61
C SER A 116 -14.26 15.52 50.60
N HIS A 117 -15.39 15.02 51.09
CA HIS A 117 -15.69 13.60 51.10
C HIS A 117 -15.86 13.06 49.67
N ILE A 118 -16.61 13.76 48.82
CA ILE A 118 -16.82 13.40 47.42
C ILE A 118 -15.48 13.30 46.67
N ARG A 119 -14.60 14.31 46.80
CA ARG A 119 -13.26 14.29 46.19
C ARG A 119 -12.42 13.12 46.69
N LYS A 120 -12.43 12.84 48.01
CA LYS A 120 -11.69 11.68 48.57
C LYS A 120 -12.17 10.35 48.00
N VAL A 121 -13.49 10.16 47.86
CA VAL A 121 -14.06 8.96 47.25
C VAL A 121 -13.66 8.87 45.78
N PHE A 122 -13.76 9.97 45.04
CA PHE A 122 -13.32 10.02 43.65
C PHE A 122 -11.86 9.63 43.47
N ILE A 123 -10.93 10.24 44.22
CA ILE A 123 -9.49 9.94 44.12
C ILE A 123 -9.21 8.47 44.44
N LYS A 124 -9.87 7.91 45.44
CA LYS A 124 -9.69 6.50 45.81
C LYS A 124 -10.05 5.59 44.63
N ASN A 125 -11.19 5.86 43.99
CA ASN A 125 -11.64 5.08 42.82
C ASN A 125 -10.73 5.33 41.62
N TYR A 126 -10.38 6.59 41.34
CA TYR A 126 -9.49 6.96 40.25
C TYR A 126 -8.11 6.30 40.36
N LYS A 127 -7.48 6.32 41.54
CA LYS A 127 -6.18 5.67 41.75
C LYS A 127 -6.25 4.16 41.53
N LYS A 128 -7.34 3.51 41.99
CA LYS A 128 -7.57 2.09 41.74
C LYS A 128 -7.66 1.82 40.24
N GLU A 129 -8.51 2.57 39.54
CA GLU A 129 -8.75 2.42 38.10
C GLU A 129 -7.47 2.63 37.28
N VAL A 130 -6.67 3.65 37.62
CA VAL A 130 -5.39 3.92 36.96
C VAL A 130 -4.41 2.77 37.16
N VAL A 131 -4.29 2.23 38.37
CA VAL A 131 -3.38 1.11 38.65
C VAL A 131 -3.79 -0.13 37.84
N GLU A 132 -5.08 -0.46 37.84
CA GLU A 132 -5.62 -1.59 37.08
C GLU A 132 -5.43 -1.37 35.56
N SER A 133 -5.78 -0.18 35.07
CA SER A 133 -5.67 0.16 33.65
C SER A 133 -4.22 0.19 33.13
N VAL A 134 -3.26 0.67 33.94
CA VAL A 134 -1.84 0.63 33.58
C VAL A 134 -1.31 -0.80 33.60
N ARG A 135 -1.67 -1.58 34.62
CA ARG A 135 -1.25 -2.98 34.75
C ARG A 135 -1.75 -3.83 33.58
N ASP A 136 -3.01 -3.63 33.21
CA ASP A 136 -3.68 -4.43 32.17
C ASP A 136 -3.39 -3.89 30.75
N GLY A 137 -2.63 -2.78 30.64
CA GLY A 137 -2.18 -2.21 29.37
C GLY A 137 -3.21 -1.34 28.64
N PHE A 138 -4.35 -1.05 29.26
CA PHE A 138 -5.38 -0.16 28.70
C PHE A 138 -4.90 1.29 28.57
N ILE A 139 -4.05 1.75 29.48
CA ILE A 139 -3.38 3.06 29.38
C ILE A 139 -1.89 2.91 29.65
N LYS A 140 -1.07 3.73 28.99
CA LYS A 140 0.40 3.71 29.18
C LYS A 140 0.84 4.47 30.43
N ILE A 141 0.14 5.55 30.76
CA ILE A 141 0.42 6.44 31.88
C ILE A 141 -0.89 6.96 32.49
N PRO A 142 -0.86 7.41 33.76
CA PRO A 142 -2.03 8.02 34.38
C PRO A 142 -2.52 9.26 33.61
N LEU A 143 -3.84 9.44 33.54
CA LEU A 143 -4.46 10.56 32.81
C LEU A 143 -3.98 11.95 33.28
N HIS A 144 -3.73 12.13 34.58
CA HIS A 144 -3.19 13.38 35.13
C HIS A 144 -1.71 13.64 34.81
N SER A 145 -1.01 12.64 34.28
CA SER A 145 0.38 12.74 33.84
C SER A 145 0.50 12.80 32.31
N ASP A 146 -0.60 12.68 31.57
CA ASP A 146 -0.61 12.66 30.11
C ASP A 146 -0.87 14.06 29.53
N PRO A 147 0.12 14.70 28.85
CA PRO A 147 -0.07 16.00 28.23
C PRO A 147 -1.10 16.00 27.10
N SER A 148 -1.31 14.86 26.45
CA SER A 148 -2.32 14.73 25.40
C SER A 148 -3.73 14.78 25.98
N PHE A 149 -3.94 14.18 27.16
CA PHE A 149 -5.22 14.19 27.85
C PHE A 149 -5.65 15.59 28.26
N MET A 150 -4.71 16.45 28.69
CA MET A 150 -4.99 17.86 28.96
C MET A 150 -5.55 18.59 27.72
N ARG A 151 -5.06 18.26 26.52
CA ARG A 151 -5.53 18.88 25.27
C ARG A 151 -6.89 18.36 24.83
N THR A 152 -7.13 17.06 24.98
CA THR A 152 -8.36 16.42 24.48
C THR A 152 -9.51 16.48 25.48
N SER A 153 -9.24 16.55 26.77
CA SER A 153 -10.25 16.54 27.85
C SER A 153 -9.88 17.49 29.00
N PRO A 154 -9.71 18.80 28.74
CA PRO A 154 -9.19 19.77 29.71
C PRO A 154 -10.02 19.85 30.99
N LYS A 155 -11.36 19.85 30.90
CA LYS A 155 -12.23 19.94 32.09
C LYS A 155 -12.10 18.74 33.02
N MET A 156 -11.97 17.53 32.45
CA MET A 156 -11.77 16.33 33.27
C MET A 156 -10.37 16.30 33.88
N PHE A 157 -9.36 16.74 33.12
CA PHE A 157 -8.01 16.91 33.63
C PHE A 157 -7.99 17.85 34.85
N GLU A 158 -8.57 19.04 34.72
CA GLU A 158 -8.69 19.99 35.82
C GLU A 158 -9.46 19.42 37.02
N PHE A 159 -10.56 18.70 36.77
CA PHE A 159 -11.31 18.04 37.84
C PHE A 159 -10.43 17.05 38.62
N ILE A 160 -9.66 16.21 37.91
CA ILE A 160 -8.74 15.24 38.53
C ILE A 160 -7.65 15.96 39.33
N ILE A 161 -6.99 16.97 38.74
CA ILE A 161 -5.93 17.73 39.41
C ILE A 161 -6.47 18.45 40.65
N SER A 162 -7.68 19.02 40.58
CA SER A 162 -8.32 19.69 41.72
C SER A 162 -8.71 18.73 42.86
N ALA A 163 -8.84 17.44 42.54
CA ALA A 163 -9.17 16.42 43.51
C ALA A 163 -7.91 15.87 44.18
N LEU A 164 -6.85 15.59 43.41
CA LEU A 164 -5.59 14.98 43.89
C LEU A 164 -4.93 15.74 45.06
#